data_AF-A0A6L0XF46-F1
#
_entry.id   AF-A0A6L0XF46-F1
#
_cell.length_a   1.000
_cell.length_b   1.000
_cell.length_c   1.000
_cell.angle_alpha   90.00
_cell.angle_beta   90.00
_cell.angle_gamma   90.00
#
_symmetry.space_group_name_H-M   'P 1'
#
loop_
_entity.id
_entity.type
_entity.pdbx_description
1 polymer ?
#
loop_
_entity_poly.entity_id
_entity_poly.type
_entity_poly.pdbx_seq_one_letter_code
_entity_poly.pdbx_strand_id
1 'polypeptide(L)'
;MEAYIHTLRLRVRDAAHSCWTAAFPSDRPSAAYSIYTCIINSGLLVCSFAVVLSHPCETVAGLWVYAGMAHCFVNMIFGVLVVVLTRRQIAAGIPEETSQWLVCFSNPLIAVYSLYVVWEIVWMIAVVQFSDRNPHTVCSSHLNVQVAFFVLYLLVGFALFYSTFITERWRRPRWRRFAAMRYDYLHRTRSRYTVRWNDEDTSIGGDGQPGDLDRVRMSPLDGTERTTTLDYASIMDDSTTAAGDGRRDRDSRDARGCRRTGG
;
A
#
# COMPACT_ATOMS: atom_id res chain seq x y z
N MET A 1 -38.54 22.15 -2.76
CA MET A 1 -37.88 21.52 -1.58
C MET A 1 -37.28 20.16 -1.93
N GLU A 2 -37.98 19.29 -2.68
CA GLU A 2 -37.47 17.97 -3.12
C GLU A 2 -36.20 18.03 -3.97
N ALA A 3 -36.11 18.96 -4.94
CA ALA A 3 -34.92 19.11 -5.78
C ALA A 3 -33.64 19.46 -4.98
N TYR A 4 -33.77 20.21 -3.88
CA TYR A 4 -32.68 20.54 -2.97
C TYR A 4 -32.22 19.31 -2.16
N ILE A 5 -33.17 18.52 -1.66
CA ILE A 5 -32.87 17.28 -0.93
C ILE A 5 -32.18 16.26 -1.86
N HIS A 6 -32.63 16.16 -3.11
CA HIS A 6 -32.03 15.27 -4.10
C HIS A 6 -30.59 15.68 -4.47
N THR A 7 -30.34 16.98 -4.67
CA THR A 7 -28.98 17.48 -4.96
C THR A 7 -28.04 17.35 -3.76
N LEU A 8 -28.53 17.57 -2.54
CA LEU A 8 -27.76 17.31 -1.32
C LEU A 8 -27.38 15.82 -1.21
N ARG A 9 -28.32 14.92 -1.46
CA ARG A 9 -28.10 13.46 -1.39
C ARG A 9 -27.04 12.98 -2.41
N LEU A 10 -27.08 13.53 -3.62
CA LEU A 10 -26.09 13.24 -4.66
C LEU A 10 -24.71 13.72 -4.23
N ARG A 11 -24.57 14.97 -3.75
CA ARG A 11 -23.28 15.50 -3.28
C ARG A 11 -22.69 14.71 -2.12
N VAL A 12 -23.53 14.29 -1.17
CA VAL A 12 -23.09 13.44 -0.05
C VAL A 12 -22.64 12.08 -0.55
N ARG A 13 -23.36 11.48 -1.51
CA ARG A 13 -22.96 10.20 -2.14
C ARG A 13 -21.64 10.34 -2.90
N ASP A 14 -21.46 11.39 -3.67
CA ASP A 14 -20.23 11.63 -4.44
C ASP A 14 -19.05 11.90 -3.52
N ALA A 15 -19.23 12.69 -2.46
CA ALA A 15 -18.22 12.92 -1.43
C ALA A 15 -17.86 11.62 -0.70
N ALA A 16 -18.86 10.81 -0.34
CA ALA A 16 -18.65 9.51 0.30
C ALA A 16 -17.92 8.54 -0.64
N HIS A 17 -18.27 8.53 -1.93
CA HIS A 17 -17.60 7.70 -2.93
C HIS A 17 -16.14 8.13 -3.14
N SER A 18 -15.89 9.43 -3.23
CA SER A 18 -14.54 9.99 -3.36
C SER A 18 -13.68 9.69 -2.12
N CYS A 19 -14.26 9.81 -0.91
CA CYS A 19 -13.58 9.43 0.31
C CYS A 19 -13.27 7.92 0.35
N TRP A 20 -14.24 7.09 -0.09
CA TRP A 20 -14.08 5.64 -0.16
C TRP A 20 -12.96 5.23 -1.13
N THR A 21 -12.92 5.80 -2.33
CA THR A 21 -11.88 5.48 -3.33
C THR A 21 -10.51 6.03 -2.93
N ALA A 22 -10.46 7.15 -2.21
CA ALA A 22 -9.23 7.65 -1.62
C ALA A 22 -8.70 6.73 -0.49
N ALA A 23 -9.60 6.23 0.37
CA ALA A 23 -9.26 5.33 1.47
C ALA A 23 -8.91 3.92 0.99
N PHE A 24 -9.62 3.39 0.01
CA PHE A 24 -9.47 2.03 -0.53
C PHE A 24 -9.25 2.06 -2.05
N PRO A 25 -8.07 2.52 -2.49
CA PRO A 25 -7.76 2.60 -3.91
C PRO A 25 -7.59 1.20 -4.52
N SER A 26 -7.92 1.08 -5.80
CA SER A 26 -7.88 -0.19 -6.56
C SER A 26 -6.47 -0.53 -7.09
N ASP A 27 -5.62 0.47 -7.27
CA ASP A 27 -4.31 0.42 -7.91
C ASP A 27 -3.13 0.33 -6.93
N ARG A 28 -3.37 0.65 -5.65
CA ARG A 28 -2.34 0.74 -4.60
C ARG A 28 -2.85 0.28 -3.24
N PRO A 29 -1.97 -0.02 -2.27
CA PRO A 29 -2.38 -0.29 -0.90
C PRO A 29 -3.05 0.93 -0.26
N SER A 30 -4.09 0.65 0.53
CA SER A 30 -4.77 1.63 1.36
C SER A 30 -3.78 2.32 2.30
N ALA A 31 -3.95 3.63 2.49
CA ALA A 31 -3.21 4.38 3.50
C ALA A 31 -3.85 4.28 4.90
N ALA A 32 -5.00 3.60 5.04
CA ALA A 32 -5.77 3.54 6.28
C ALA A 32 -4.93 3.03 7.45
N TYR A 33 -4.12 1.98 7.24
CA TYR A 33 -3.19 1.48 8.25
C TYR A 33 -2.23 2.58 8.73
N SER A 34 -1.48 3.21 7.81
CA SER A 34 -0.52 4.26 8.19
C SER A 34 -1.18 5.47 8.86
N ILE A 35 -2.36 5.89 8.39
CA ILE A 35 -3.10 7.01 8.98
C ILE A 35 -3.56 6.64 10.40
N TYR A 36 -4.14 5.46 10.57
CA TYR A 36 -4.54 4.93 11.88
C TYR A 36 -3.35 4.87 12.84
N THR A 37 -2.23 4.29 12.42
CA THR A 37 -1.01 4.19 13.21
C THR A 37 -0.52 5.57 13.65
N CYS A 38 -0.48 6.55 12.75
CA CYS A 38 -0.06 7.91 13.10
C CYS A 38 -1.00 8.58 14.10
N ILE A 39 -2.32 8.51 13.90
CA ILE A 39 -3.31 9.16 14.76
C ILE A 39 -3.26 8.58 16.17
N ILE A 40 -3.32 7.24 16.30
CA ILE A 40 -3.45 6.60 17.60
C ILE A 40 -2.16 6.72 18.44
N ASN A 41 -0.99 6.56 17.81
CA ASN A 41 0.29 6.71 18.50
C ASN A 41 0.58 8.18 18.85
N SER A 42 0.18 9.14 18.01
CA SER A 42 0.28 10.56 18.35
C SER A 42 -0.63 10.93 19.53
N GLY A 43 -1.86 10.41 19.56
CA GLY A 43 -2.78 10.61 20.69
C GLY A 43 -2.19 10.08 22.00
N LEU A 44 -1.67 8.85 22.00
CA LEU A 44 -1.02 8.27 23.17
C LEU A 44 0.23 9.07 23.61
N LEU A 45 1.02 9.58 22.67
CA LEU A 45 2.17 10.43 22.97
C LEU A 45 1.75 11.72 23.68
N VAL A 46 0.74 12.42 23.18
CA VAL A 46 0.23 13.64 23.81
C VAL A 46 -0.23 13.36 25.25
N CYS A 47 -1.00 12.28 25.45
CA CYS A 47 -1.41 11.86 26.79
C CYS A 47 -0.21 11.51 27.69
N SER A 48 0.79 10.81 27.15
CA SER A 48 1.97 10.39 27.92
C SER A 48 2.88 11.56 28.29
N PHE A 49 3.10 12.51 27.38
CA PHE A 49 3.82 13.75 27.67
C PHE A 49 3.10 14.55 28.76
N ALA A 50 1.77 14.66 28.70
CA ALA A 50 1.01 15.36 29.73
C ALA A 50 1.22 14.74 31.12
N VAL A 51 1.23 13.41 31.24
CA VAL A 51 1.45 12.71 32.52
C VAL A 51 2.87 12.89 33.03
N VAL A 52 3.88 12.68 32.18
CA VAL A 52 5.29 12.78 32.57
C VAL A 52 5.68 14.20 32.98
N LEU A 53 5.09 15.23 32.37
CA LEU A 53 5.37 16.63 32.69
C LEU A 53 4.59 17.13 33.91
N SER A 54 3.46 16.52 34.24
CA SER A 54 2.59 16.97 35.34
C SER A 54 2.89 16.32 36.69
N HIS A 55 3.51 15.14 36.68
CA HIS A 55 3.74 14.35 37.90
C HIS A 55 5.19 13.88 38.00
N PRO A 56 5.82 13.95 39.20
CA PRO A 56 7.11 13.33 39.42
C PRO A 56 6.94 11.80 39.41
N CYS A 57 7.36 11.15 38.33
CA CYS A 57 7.44 9.69 38.29
C CYS A 57 8.69 9.20 39.05
N GLU A 58 8.56 8.09 39.76
CA GLU A 58 9.73 7.33 40.20
C GLU A 58 10.59 6.94 39.00
N THR A 59 11.91 6.92 39.17
CA THR A 59 12.87 6.70 38.08
C THR A 59 12.59 5.42 37.28
N VAL A 60 12.24 4.33 37.97
CA VAL A 60 11.94 3.04 37.33
C VAL A 60 10.64 3.10 36.54
N ALA A 61 9.54 3.60 37.13
CA ALA A 61 8.27 3.74 36.44
C ALA A 61 8.37 4.71 35.25
N GLY A 62 9.13 5.80 35.42
CA GLY A 62 9.42 6.76 34.35
C GLY A 62 10.12 6.11 33.16
N LEU A 63 11.13 5.27 33.39
CA LEU A 63 11.81 4.52 32.31
C LEU A 63 10.85 3.65 31.51
N TRP A 64 9.93 2.94 32.16
CA TRP A 64 8.90 2.18 31.47
C TRP A 64 7.98 3.08 30.65
N VAL A 65 7.53 4.21 31.20
CA VAL A 65 6.66 5.15 30.47
C VAL A 65 7.38 5.71 29.23
N TYR A 66 8.66 6.06 29.35
CA TYR A 66 9.48 6.52 28.23
C TYR A 66 9.69 5.44 27.18
N ALA A 67 9.86 4.17 27.58
CA ALA A 67 9.91 3.06 26.65
C ALA A 67 8.60 2.94 25.86
N GLY A 68 7.44 3.04 26.52
CA GLY A 68 6.14 3.08 25.86
C GLY A 68 6.00 4.26 24.89
N MET A 69 6.52 5.43 25.24
CA MET A 69 6.57 6.57 24.31
C MET A 69 7.48 6.31 23.12
N ALA A 70 8.63 5.67 23.32
CA ALA A 70 9.52 5.25 22.23
C ALA A 70 8.81 4.26 21.28
N HIS A 71 8.02 3.33 21.81
CA HIS A 71 7.18 2.44 21.01
C HIS A 71 6.25 3.21 20.06
N CYS A 72 5.64 4.29 20.54
CA CYS A 72 4.80 5.14 19.70
C CYS A 72 5.55 5.72 18.50
N PHE A 73 6.76 6.27 18.71
CA PHE A 73 7.57 6.83 17.63
C PHE A 73 7.95 5.78 16.59
N VAL A 74 8.41 4.63 17.06
CA VAL A 74 8.83 3.53 16.18
C VAL A 74 7.63 3.03 15.36
N ASN A 75 6.47 2.85 15.98
CA ASN A 75 5.24 2.45 15.27
C ASN A 75 4.84 3.44 14.20
N MET A 76 4.89 4.75 14.46
CA MET A 76 4.59 5.77 13.44
C MET A 76 5.53 5.69 12.24
N ILE A 77 6.84 5.61 12.50
CA ILE A 77 7.86 5.54 11.44
C ILE A 77 7.65 4.28 10.59
N PHE A 78 7.52 3.12 11.23
CA PHE A 78 7.33 1.86 10.51
C PHE A 78 5.97 1.77 9.81
N GLY A 79 4.90 2.31 10.41
CA GLY A 79 3.58 2.38 9.80
C GLY A 79 3.60 3.08 8.44
N VAL A 80 4.33 4.20 8.34
CA VAL A 80 4.54 4.92 7.08
C VAL A 80 5.48 4.15 6.14
N LEU A 81 6.60 3.63 6.66
CA LEU A 81 7.58 2.91 5.85
C LEU A 81 6.99 1.69 5.16
N VAL A 82 6.17 0.89 5.84
CA VAL A 82 5.50 -0.27 5.23
C VAL A 82 4.75 0.16 3.96
N VAL A 83 3.90 1.18 4.05
CA VAL A 83 3.09 1.64 2.91
C VAL A 83 3.98 2.14 1.77
N VAL A 84 5.04 2.91 2.08
CA VAL A 84 5.98 3.41 1.08
C VAL A 84 6.72 2.28 0.38
N LEU A 85 7.24 1.31 1.14
CA LEU A 85 7.99 0.18 0.60
C LEU A 85 7.11 -0.74 -0.24
N THR A 86 5.89 -1.03 0.21
CA THR A 86 4.93 -1.82 -0.57
C THR A 86 4.56 -1.10 -1.88
N ARG A 87 4.34 0.22 -1.85
CA ARG A 87 4.08 1.00 -3.07
C ARG A 87 5.26 0.98 -4.04
N ARG A 88 6.49 1.10 -3.53
CA ARG A 88 7.71 1.00 -4.37
C ARG A 88 7.84 -0.39 -5.01
N GLN A 89 7.57 -1.45 -4.26
CA GLN A 89 7.56 -2.82 -4.80
C GLN A 89 6.50 -2.99 -5.89
N ILE A 90 5.31 -2.43 -5.73
CA ILE A 90 4.26 -2.45 -6.75
C ILE A 90 4.70 -1.70 -8.01
N ALA A 91 5.32 -0.53 -7.85
CA ALA A 91 5.82 0.27 -8.97
C ALA A 91 6.94 -0.43 -9.76
N ALA A 92 7.79 -1.20 -9.07
CA ALA A 92 8.84 -2.02 -9.68
C ALA A 92 8.27 -3.25 -10.44
N GLY A 93 6.98 -3.55 -10.26
CA GLY A 93 6.33 -4.74 -10.79
C GLY A 93 6.62 -5.97 -9.94
N ILE A 94 5.63 -6.84 -9.79
CA ILE A 94 5.77 -8.06 -9.01
C ILE A 94 5.20 -9.25 -9.80
N PRO A 95 5.93 -10.36 -9.95
CA PRO A 95 5.47 -11.52 -10.71
C PRO A 95 4.18 -12.10 -10.15
N GLU A 96 3.31 -12.62 -11.03
CA GLU A 96 2.04 -13.22 -10.62
C GLU A 96 2.21 -14.49 -9.75
N GLU A 97 3.31 -15.22 -9.98
CA GLU A 97 3.68 -16.45 -9.27
C GLU A 97 4.07 -16.21 -7.80
N THR A 98 4.47 -14.98 -7.45
CA THR A 98 4.98 -14.66 -6.10
C THR A 98 3.84 -14.67 -5.08
N SER A 99 4.00 -15.45 -4.01
CA SER A 99 3.04 -15.52 -2.91
C SER A 99 2.95 -14.19 -2.15
N GLN A 100 1.77 -13.86 -1.61
CA GLN A 100 1.55 -12.60 -0.88
C GLN A 100 2.45 -12.45 0.35
N TRP A 101 2.69 -13.56 1.06
CA TRP A 101 3.61 -13.61 2.19
C TRP A 101 5.04 -13.28 1.78
N LEU A 102 5.49 -13.87 0.67
CA LEU A 102 6.82 -13.57 0.15
C LEU A 102 6.92 -12.11 -0.30
N VAL A 103 5.87 -11.54 -0.89
CA VAL A 103 5.84 -10.10 -1.21
C VAL A 103 5.98 -9.26 0.05
N CYS A 104 5.21 -9.56 1.10
CA CYS A 104 5.25 -8.83 2.36
C CYS A 104 6.63 -8.91 3.03
N PHE A 105 7.24 -10.10 3.10
CA PHE A 105 8.51 -10.34 3.80
C PHE A 105 9.76 -10.24 2.92
N SER A 106 9.61 -9.99 1.62
CA SER A 106 10.74 -9.74 0.71
C SER A 106 11.53 -8.50 1.12
N ASN A 107 10.90 -7.55 1.82
CA ASN A 107 11.58 -6.37 2.32
C ASN A 107 12.15 -6.64 3.73
N PRO A 108 13.48 -6.55 3.92
CA PRO A 108 14.08 -6.81 5.23
C PRO A 108 13.58 -5.85 6.32
N LEU A 109 13.19 -4.61 5.97
CA LEU A 109 12.65 -3.65 6.93
C LEU A 109 11.28 -4.08 7.49
N ILE A 110 10.45 -4.76 6.68
CA ILE A 110 9.16 -5.28 7.13
C ILE A 110 9.38 -6.49 8.05
N ALA A 111 10.38 -7.33 7.77
CA ALA A 111 10.77 -8.43 8.64
C ALA A 111 11.29 -7.93 10.00
N VAL A 112 12.17 -6.91 10.00
CA VAL A 112 12.65 -6.26 11.23
C VAL A 112 11.50 -5.66 12.02
N TYR A 113 10.55 -4.99 11.36
CA TYR A 113 9.37 -4.46 12.05
C TYR A 113 8.52 -5.57 12.68
N SER A 114 8.38 -6.72 12.01
CA SER A 114 7.63 -7.85 12.56
C SER A 114 8.29 -8.41 13.82
N LEU A 115 9.62 -8.49 13.85
CA LEU A 115 10.37 -8.84 15.07
C LEU A 115 10.20 -7.78 16.16
N TYR A 116 10.17 -6.50 15.78
CA TYR A 116 9.91 -5.40 16.71
C TYR A 116 8.52 -5.48 17.34
N VAL A 117 7.48 -5.84 16.59
CA VAL A 117 6.12 -6.05 17.13
C VAL A 117 6.11 -7.19 18.15
N VAL A 118 6.86 -8.28 17.90
CA VAL A 118 7.02 -9.36 18.91
C VAL A 118 7.69 -8.81 20.18
N TRP A 119 8.72 -7.99 20.03
CA TRP A 119 9.37 -7.32 21.15
C TRP A 119 8.43 -6.39 21.92
N GLU A 120 7.59 -5.62 21.23
CA GLU A 120 6.56 -4.78 21.85
C GLU A 120 5.55 -5.59 22.65
N ILE A 121 5.15 -6.78 22.17
CA ILE A 121 4.30 -7.70 22.93
C ILE A 121 4.98 -8.18 24.21
N VAL A 122 6.26 -8.55 24.13
CA VAL A 122 7.05 -8.94 25.31
C VAL A 122 7.14 -7.79 26.31
N TRP A 123 7.36 -6.57 25.82
CA TRP A 123 7.38 -5.37 26.66
C TRP A 123 6.04 -5.14 27.37
N MET A 124 4.91 -5.25 26.67
CA MET A 124 3.58 -5.11 27.28
C MET A 124 3.33 -6.13 28.39
N ILE A 125 3.70 -7.40 28.16
CA ILE A 125 3.58 -8.45 29.18
C ILE A 125 4.42 -8.10 30.42
N ALA A 126 5.66 -7.64 30.21
CA ALA A 126 6.54 -7.23 31.30
C ALA A 126 5.98 -6.03 32.08
N VAL A 127 5.38 -5.05 31.39
CA VAL A 127 4.74 -3.88 32.01
C VAL A 127 3.57 -4.29 32.90
N VAL A 128 2.69 -5.17 32.42
CA VAL A 128 1.56 -5.65 33.24
C VAL A 128 2.06 -6.29 34.54
N GLN A 129 3.07 -7.16 34.45
CA GLN A 129 3.68 -7.77 35.64
C GLN A 129 4.33 -6.75 36.57
N PHE A 130 4.92 -5.69 36.02
CA PHE A 130 5.53 -4.61 36.79
C PHE A 130 4.46 -3.78 37.50
N SER A 131 3.39 -3.41 36.81
CA SER A 131 2.27 -2.62 37.34
C SER A 131 1.50 -3.37 38.45
N ASP A 132 1.29 -4.68 38.29
CA ASP A 132 0.66 -5.52 39.32
C ASP A 132 1.45 -5.54 40.64
N ARG A 133 2.78 -5.48 40.55
CA ARG A 133 3.67 -5.46 41.73
C ARG A 133 3.82 -4.07 42.34
N ASN A 134 3.44 -3.01 41.63
CA ASN A 134 3.60 -1.61 42.06
C ASN A 134 2.33 -0.78 41.83
N PRO A 135 1.19 -1.09 42.47
CA PRO A 135 -0.12 -0.55 42.10
C PRO A 135 -0.43 0.88 42.60
N HIS A 136 0.56 1.65 43.10
CA HIS A 136 0.28 2.84 43.91
C HIS A 136 0.77 4.19 43.35
N THR A 137 1.23 4.25 42.09
CA THR A 137 1.67 5.52 41.48
C THR A 137 0.88 5.88 40.22
N VAL A 138 0.71 7.18 39.98
CA VAL A 138 0.03 7.71 38.77
C VAL A 138 0.71 7.18 37.50
N CYS A 139 2.04 7.11 37.49
CA CYS A 139 2.80 6.61 36.34
C CYS A 139 2.62 5.10 36.14
N SER A 140 2.52 4.30 37.22
CA SER A 140 2.16 2.88 37.13
C SER A 140 0.75 2.66 36.59
N SER A 141 -0.21 3.51 36.98
CA SER A 141 -1.55 3.50 36.40
C SER A 141 -1.55 3.90 34.92
N HIS A 142 -0.70 4.85 34.52
CA HIS A 142 -0.57 5.28 33.12
C HIS A 142 0.06 4.20 32.24
N LEU A 143 0.94 3.36 32.79
CA LEU A 143 1.47 2.19 32.07
C LEU A 143 0.36 1.22 31.63
N ASN A 144 -0.64 0.98 32.49
CA ASN A 144 -1.79 0.17 32.12
C ASN A 144 -2.60 0.80 30.98
N VAL A 145 -2.70 2.13 30.96
CA VAL A 145 -3.33 2.87 29.85
C VAL A 145 -2.52 2.68 28.57
N GLN A 146 -1.19 2.82 28.61
CA GLN A 146 -0.33 2.56 27.45
C GLN A 146 -0.50 1.14 26.91
N VAL A 147 -0.51 0.13 27.79
CA VAL A 147 -0.73 -1.28 27.38
C VAL A 147 -2.10 -1.45 26.73
N ALA A 148 -3.17 -0.92 27.34
CA ALA A 148 -4.51 -1.02 26.75
C ALA A 148 -4.59 -0.35 25.36
N PHE A 149 -3.93 0.79 25.20
CA PHE A 149 -3.81 1.46 23.90
C PHE A 149 -3.04 0.62 22.89
N PHE A 150 -1.91 0.01 23.28
CA PHE A 150 -1.14 -0.84 22.37
C PHE A 150 -1.88 -2.12 22.00
N VAL A 151 -2.65 -2.72 22.90
CA VAL A 151 -3.53 -3.84 22.58
C VAL A 151 -4.56 -3.44 21.54
N LEU A 152 -5.26 -2.30 21.73
CA LEU A 152 -6.21 -1.79 20.75
C LEU A 152 -5.55 -1.48 19.41
N TYR A 153 -4.37 -0.83 19.47
CA TYR A 153 -3.53 -0.53 18.31
C TYR A 153 -3.20 -1.78 17.51
N LEU A 154 -2.73 -2.84 18.16
CA LEU A 154 -2.38 -4.08 17.49
C LEU A 154 -3.60 -4.79 16.90
N LEU A 155 -4.73 -4.85 17.62
CA LEU A 155 -5.95 -5.52 17.13
C LEU A 155 -6.49 -4.85 15.86
N VAL A 156 -6.71 -3.53 15.92
CA VAL A 156 -7.25 -2.78 14.78
C VAL A 156 -6.18 -2.62 13.70
N GLY A 157 -4.94 -2.37 14.08
CA GLY A 157 -3.80 -2.24 13.17
C GLY A 157 -3.58 -3.50 12.37
N PHE A 158 -3.65 -4.68 12.99
CA PHE A 158 -3.58 -5.97 12.30
C PHE A 158 -4.73 -6.13 11.32
N ALA A 159 -5.98 -5.83 11.72
CA ALA A 159 -7.11 -5.89 10.81
C ALA A 159 -6.94 -4.98 9.58
N LEU A 160 -6.49 -3.74 9.77
CA LEU A 160 -6.25 -2.79 8.69
C LEU A 160 -5.06 -3.22 7.80
N PHE A 161 -3.98 -3.69 8.40
CA PHE A 161 -2.82 -4.21 7.69
C PHE A 161 -3.22 -5.40 6.81
N TYR A 162 -3.92 -6.40 7.37
CA TYR A 162 -4.39 -7.56 6.61
C TYR A 162 -5.36 -7.19 5.52
N SER A 163 -6.27 -6.24 5.75
CA SER A 163 -7.19 -5.76 4.71
C SER A 163 -6.45 -5.19 3.48
N THR A 164 -5.25 -4.66 3.69
CA THR A 164 -4.38 -4.13 2.63
C THR A 164 -3.79 -5.24 1.75
N PHE A 165 -3.58 -6.44 2.31
CA PHE A 165 -2.94 -7.56 1.63
C PHE A 165 -3.88 -8.71 1.25
N ILE A 166 -5.05 -8.87 1.89
CA ILE A 166 -5.88 -10.10 1.79
C ILE A 166 -7.31 -9.90 1.24
N THR A 167 -7.86 -8.71 1.06
CA THR A 167 -9.32 -8.60 0.75
C THR A 167 -9.62 -7.86 -0.55
N GLU A 168 -10.37 -8.45 -1.50
CA GLU A 168 -11.77 -8.85 -1.37
C GLU A 168 -12.03 -10.37 -1.19
N ARG A 169 -12.79 -10.78 -0.16
CA ARG A 169 -13.32 -12.16 0.01
C ARG A 169 -12.28 -13.28 -0.17
N TRP A 170 -11.13 -13.19 0.50
CA TRP A 170 -10.04 -14.18 0.38
C TRP A 170 -9.43 -14.30 -1.04
N ARG A 171 -9.59 -13.28 -1.87
CA ARG A 171 -8.97 -13.19 -3.19
C ARG A 171 -7.77 -12.26 -3.17
N ARG A 172 -6.92 -12.40 -4.20
CA ARG A 172 -5.78 -11.51 -4.43
C ARG A 172 -6.25 -10.04 -4.47
N PRO A 173 -5.53 -9.10 -3.84
CA PRO A 173 -5.94 -7.71 -3.78
C PRO A 173 -5.94 -7.09 -5.18
N ARG A 174 -6.79 -6.08 -5.41
CA ARG A 174 -6.99 -5.47 -6.74
C ARG A 174 -5.69 -4.93 -7.34
N TRP A 175 -4.86 -4.30 -6.51
CA TRP A 175 -3.54 -3.77 -6.88
C TRP A 175 -2.56 -4.86 -7.34
N ARG A 176 -2.83 -6.15 -7.04
CA ARG A 176 -1.99 -7.27 -7.44
C ARG A 176 -1.99 -7.50 -8.94
N ARG A 177 -3.16 -7.35 -9.58
CA ARG A 177 -3.28 -7.46 -11.04
C ARG A 177 -2.50 -6.35 -11.73
N PHE A 178 -2.59 -5.14 -11.19
CA PHE A 178 -1.80 -4.00 -11.66
C PHE A 178 -0.29 -4.26 -11.55
N ALA A 179 0.17 -4.75 -10.39
CA ALA A 179 1.59 -5.09 -10.18
C ALA A 179 2.10 -6.17 -11.15
N ALA A 180 1.28 -7.18 -11.46
CA ALA A 180 1.62 -8.25 -12.41
C ALA A 180 1.69 -7.72 -13.86
N MET A 181 0.69 -6.96 -14.30
CA MET A 181 0.73 -6.34 -15.64
C MET A 181 1.95 -5.41 -15.80
N ARG A 182 2.29 -4.66 -14.74
CA ARG A 182 3.48 -3.79 -14.75
C ARG A 182 4.76 -4.60 -14.88
N TYR A 183 4.87 -5.72 -14.19
CA TYR A 183 6.00 -6.64 -14.29
C TYR A 183 6.17 -7.16 -15.72
N ASP A 184 5.09 -7.65 -16.34
CA ASP A 184 5.12 -8.16 -17.71
C ASP A 184 5.54 -7.09 -18.72
N TYR A 185 5.02 -5.87 -18.56
CA TYR A 185 5.39 -4.74 -19.41
C TYR A 185 6.89 -4.45 -19.31
N LEU A 186 7.41 -4.30 -18.09
CA LEU A 186 8.83 -4.00 -17.83
C LEU A 186 9.74 -5.14 -18.33
N HIS A 187 9.34 -6.39 -18.13
CA HIS A 187 10.10 -7.55 -18.60
C HIS A 187 10.16 -7.59 -20.14
N ARG A 188 9.03 -7.33 -20.83
CA ARG A 188 8.99 -7.29 -22.31
C ARG A 188 9.75 -6.12 -22.89
N THR A 189 9.77 -4.97 -22.22
CA THR A 189 10.59 -3.82 -22.69
C THR A 189 12.06 -4.15 -22.54
N ARG A 190 12.46 -4.66 -21.37
CA ARG A 190 13.86 -5.07 -21.12
C ARG A 190 14.32 -6.11 -22.14
N SER A 191 13.52 -7.13 -22.43
CA SER A 191 13.88 -8.17 -23.42
C SER A 191 14.05 -7.60 -24.82
N ARG A 192 13.20 -6.63 -25.23
CA ARG A 192 13.35 -5.97 -26.54
C ARG A 192 14.60 -5.13 -26.65
N TYR A 193 14.96 -4.39 -25.59
CA TYR A 193 16.22 -3.64 -25.59
C TYR A 193 17.42 -4.59 -25.62
N THR A 194 17.45 -5.65 -24.80
CA THR A 194 18.56 -6.61 -24.83
C THR A 194 18.68 -7.36 -26.15
N VAL A 195 17.57 -7.69 -26.81
CA VAL A 195 17.58 -8.30 -28.15
C VAL A 195 18.11 -7.31 -29.19
N ARG A 196 17.66 -6.05 -29.15
CA ARG A 196 18.14 -5.00 -30.06
C ARG A 196 19.65 -4.78 -29.96
N TRP A 197 20.22 -4.78 -28.76
CA TRP A 197 21.67 -4.68 -28.56
C TRP A 197 22.41 -5.92 -29.08
N ASN A 198 21.88 -7.12 -28.86
CA ASN A 198 22.49 -8.36 -29.36
C ASN A 198 22.42 -8.49 -30.88
N ASP A 199 21.38 -7.93 -31.53
CA ASP A 199 21.25 -7.87 -32.99
C ASP A 199 22.23 -6.85 -33.61
N GLU A 200 22.57 -5.78 -32.88
CA GLU A 200 23.61 -4.81 -33.30
C GLU A 200 25.03 -5.41 -33.18
N ASP A 201 25.28 -6.31 -32.24
CA ASP A 201 26.60 -6.97 -32.06
C ASP A 201 26.80 -8.25 -32.92
N THR A 202 25.74 -8.79 -33.56
CA THR A 202 25.84 -9.99 -34.42
C THR A 202 25.95 -9.70 -35.92
N SER A 203 25.91 -8.43 -36.36
CA SER A 203 26.25 -8.08 -37.75
C SER A 203 27.77 -7.93 -37.92
N ILE A 204 28.47 -9.07 -37.96
CA ILE A 204 29.84 -9.12 -38.51
C ILE A 204 29.72 -9.13 -40.03
N GLY A 205 30.10 -8.01 -40.67
CA GLY A 205 30.44 -7.97 -42.09
C GLY A 205 29.90 -6.76 -42.87
N GLY A 206 30.58 -5.62 -42.79
CA GLY A 206 30.36 -4.48 -43.69
C GLY A 206 31.18 -3.27 -43.27
N ASP A 207 32.29 -3.02 -43.99
CA ASP A 207 33.24 -1.95 -43.73
C ASP A 207 32.57 -0.57 -43.55
N GLY A 208 32.70 -0.02 -42.35
CA GLY A 208 32.25 1.33 -42.00
C GLY A 208 32.97 1.80 -40.75
N GLN A 209 33.98 2.64 -40.97
CA GLN A 209 34.81 3.41 -40.03
C GLN A 209 34.25 3.60 -38.60
N PRO A 210 35.08 3.49 -37.54
CA PRO A 210 34.62 3.70 -36.16
C PRO A 210 34.19 5.16 -35.98
N GLY A 211 32.88 5.37 -35.90
CA GLY A 211 32.29 6.62 -35.44
C GLY A 211 32.53 6.74 -33.95
N ASP A 212 33.55 7.52 -33.61
CA ASP A 212 33.92 7.96 -32.27
C ASP A 212 32.69 8.54 -31.52
N LEU A 213 32.03 7.71 -30.70
CA LEU A 213 30.84 8.07 -29.91
C LEU A 213 31.18 8.43 -28.46
N ASP A 214 32.45 8.74 -28.17
CA ASP A 214 32.89 9.34 -26.90
C ASP A 214 32.44 10.82 -26.75
N ARG A 215 31.44 11.24 -27.54
CA ARG A 215 30.91 12.59 -27.57
C ARG A 215 29.39 12.66 -27.64
N VAL A 216 28.69 11.82 -26.89
CA VAL A 216 27.35 12.16 -26.40
C VAL A 216 27.40 12.37 -24.89
N ARG A 217 27.86 13.57 -24.55
CA ARG A 217 27.60 14.22 -23.27
C ARG A 217 26.08 14.37 -23.12
N MET A 218 25.38 13.36 -22.59
CA MET A 218 24.08 13.60 -21.96
C MET A 218 24.36 14.23 -20.60
N SER A 219 24.24 15.55 -20.58
CA SER A 219 24.05 16.35 -19.38
C SER A 219 23.02 15.69 -18.45
N PRO A 220 23.14 15.86 -17.12
CA PRO A 220 22.15 15.38 -16.18
C PRO A 220 20.85 16.14 -16.42
N LEU A 221 19.91 15.53 -17.14
CA LEU A 221 18.53 15.98 -17.11
C LEU A 221 17.94 15.53 -15.79
N ASP A 222 18.07 16.46 -14.85
CA ASP A 222 17.11 16.73 -13.80
C ASP A 222 15.69 16.59 -14.38
N GLY A 223 15.13 15.41 -14.18
CA GLY A 223 13.91 14.94 -14.80
C GLY A 223 13.38 13.86 -13.91
N THR A 224 12.95 14.28 -12.72
CA THR A 224 11.98 13.52 -11.93
C THR A 224 10.77 13.32 -12.83
N GLU A 225 10.79 12.24 -13.61
CA GLU A 225 9.66 11.76 -14.39
C GLU A 225 8.65 11.26 -13.36
N ARG A 226 7.92 12.24 -12.84
CA ARG A 226 6.63 12.12 -12.19
C ARG A 226 5.74 11.47 -13.25
N THR A 227 5.87 10.15 -13.41
CA THR A 227 4.85 9.33 -14.04
C THR A 227 3.67 9.41 -13.09
N THR A 228 2.92 10.50 -13.24
CA THR A 228 1.69 10.73 -12.51
C THR A 228 0.78 9.58 -12.87
N THR A 229 0.38 8.85 -11.83
CA THR A 229 -0.71 7.87 -11.76
C THR A 229 -2.00 8.23 -12.53
N LEU A 230 -2.12 9.46 -13.04
CA LEU A 230 -3.22 9.95 -13.88
C LEU A 230 -3.28 9.32 -15.27
N ASP A 231 -2.14 8.98 -15.90
CA ASP A 231 -2.17 8.48 -17.30
C ASP A 231 -2.69 7.04 -17.44
N TYR A 232 -2.71 6.26 -16.35
CA TYR A 232 -3.28 4.91 -16.36
C TYR A 232 -4.72 4.84 -15.84
N ALA A 233 -5.21 5.90 -15.19
CA ALA A 233 -6.61 5.97 -14.76
C ALA A 233 -7.57 6.12 -15.96
N SER A 234 -7.09 6.65 -17.09
CA SER A 234 -7.89 6.80 -18.32
C SER A 234 -8.14 5.48 -19.08
N ILE A 235 -7.47 4.39 -18.72
CA ILE A 235 -7.60 3.09 -19.40
C ILE A 235 -8.68 2.19 -18.76
N MET A 236 -9.19 2.51 -17.57
CA MET A 236 -10.02 1.58 -16.77
C MET A 236 -11.43 2.08 -16.41
N ASP A 237 -11.93 3.15 -17.04
CA ASP A 237 -13.30 3.64 -16.79
C ASP A 237 -14.39 2.94 -17.63
N ASP A 238 -14.09 1.83 -18.32
CA ASP A 238 -15.07 1.12 -19.15
C ASP A 238 -15.79 -0.06 -18.46
N SER A 239 -15.79 -0.10 -17.12
CA SER A 239 -16.48 -1.15 -16.34
C SER A 239 -17.57 -0.62 -15.41
N THR A 240 -18.49 0.17 -15.96
CA THR A 240 -19.85 0.34 -15.40
C THR A 240 -20.93 0.17 -16.47
N THR A 241 -20.92 -0.98 -17.14
CA THR A 241 -22.12 -1.48 -17.84
C THR A 241 -22.53 -2.82 -17.25
N ALA A 242 -23.49 -2.78 -16.31
CA ALA A 242 -24.61 -3.72 -16.23
C ALA A 242 -25.34 -3.59 -14.89
N ALA A 243 -26.52 -2.96 -14.92
CA ALA A 243 -27.70 -3.52 -14.28
C ALA A 243 -28.96 -2.90 -14.92
N GLY A 244 -29.68 -3.71 -15.70
CA GLY A 244 -31.11 -3.52 -15.98
C GLY A 244 -31.47 -2.91 -17.33
N ASP A 245 -31.57 -3.74 -18.37
CA ASP A 245 -32.88 -4.01 -18.98
C ASP A 245 -32.79 -5.17 -19.98
N GLY A 246 -33.26 -6.32 -19.52
CA GLY A 246 -33.51 -7.47 -20.38
C GLY A 246 -34.81 -7.27 -21.13
N ARG A 247 -34.74 -7.11 -22.46
CA ARG A 247 -35.85 -7.44 -23.35
C ARG A 247 -35.34 -7.72 -24.76
N ARG A 248 -35.56 -8.97 -25.19
CA ARG A 248 -35.93 -9.44 -26.55
C ARG A 248 -35.28 -8.68 -27.72
N ASP A 249 -34.46 -9.29 -28.56
CA ASP A 249 -34.95 -10.25 -29.54
C ASP A 249 -33.87 -11.25 -29.97
N ARG A 250 -34.30 -12.51 -29.95
CA ARG A 250 -33.64 -13.66 -30.57
C ARG A 250 -34.57 -14.00 -31.72
N ASP A 251 -34.18 -13.70 -32.96
CA ASP A 251 -34.61 -14.41 -34.17
C ASP A 251 -34.05 -13.74 -35.42
N SER A 252 -33.10 -14.43 -36.08
CA SER A 252 -32.96 -14.54 -37.54
C SER A 252 -31.62 -15.22 -37.90
N ARG A 253 -31.56 -16.53 -37.66
CA ARG A 253 -30.79 -17.42 -38.53
C ARG A 253 -31.80 -18.03 -39.48
N ASP A 254 -31.77 -17.61 -40.74
CA ASP A 254 -31.96 -18.48 -41.90
C ASP A 254 -31.86 -17.66 -43.19
N ALA A 255 -30.80 -17.91 -43.97
CA ALA A 255 -30.87 -18.12 -45.42
C ALA A 255 -29.45 -18.23 -46.03
N ARG A 256 -29.04 -19.48 -46.24
CA ARG A 256 -28.44 -20.02 -47.48
C ARG A 256 -27.47 -19.13 -48.29
N GLY A 257 -26.21 -19.56 -48.27
CA GLY A 257 -25.53 -20.11 -49.45
C GLY A 257 -25.22 -19.18 -50.62
N CYS A 258 -23.94 -18.92 -50.85
CA CYS A 258 -23.30 -19.19 -52.15
C CYS A 258 -21.77 -19.19 -52.00
N ARG A 259 -21.16 -20.15 -52.70
CA ARG A 259 -19.74 -20.51 -52.74
C ARG A 259 -19.28 -20.29 -54.19
N ARG A 260 -18.19 -19.54 -54.42
CA ARG A 260 -17.14 -19.73 -55.47
C ARG A 260 -16.30 -18.44 -55.60
N THR A 261 -15.04 -18.45 -55.17
CA THR A 261 -13.75 -18.78 -55.86
C THR A 261 -13.23 -17.67 -56.76
N GLY A 262 -11.97 -17.30 -56.51
CA GLY A 262 -11.16 -16.46 -57.39
C GLY A 262 -10.73 -17.17 -58.68
N GLY A 263 -10.19 -16.34 -59.56
CA GLY A 263 -9.79 -16.58 -60.94
C GLY A 263 -9.91 -15.26 -61.67
#